data_AF-A0ABD0M6K2-F1
#
_entry.id   AF-A0ABD0M6K2-F1
#
_cell.length_a   1.000
_cell.length_b   1.000
_cell.length_c   1.000
_cell.angle_alpha   90.00
_cell.angle_beta   90.00
_cell.angle_gamma   90.00
#
_symmetry.space_group_name_H-M   'P 1'
#
loop_
_entity.id
_entity.type
_entity.pdbx_description
1 polymer ?
#
loop_
_entity_poly.entity_id
_entity_poly.type
_entity_poly.pdbx_seq_one_letter_code
_entity_poly.pdbx_strand_id
1 'polypeptide(L)'
;MQGRLIHGSNFPHLSYLKATSTLEIRQEPRAVYNKQTGQFHVQLTCISHHGTTRAVIWTNPLGHQLNSSSSDGDEFRLLLPNPVTSGLYDCCALAPNKTCLESSSASVLVDNVDASFMVMEAEHSDRLKRMDAKFSKMNDEQSVLLQNLNDENKGLKQQMETLQSE
;
A
#
# COMPACT_ATOMS: atom_id res chain seq x y z
N MET A 1 24.89 -2.80 34.22
CA MET A 1 24.67 -2.03 32.98
C MET A 1 23.45 -2.62 32.30
N GLN A 2 22.28 -2.04 32.54
CA GLN A 2 20.98 -2.55 32.09
C GLN A 2 20.52 -1.77 30.86
N GLY A 3 20.15 -2.52 29.81
CA GLY A 3 19.68 -2.00 28.54
C GLY A 3 18.32 -1.31 28.68
N ARG A 4 18.20 -0.16 28.01
CA ARG A 4 16.94 0.56 27.83
C ARG A 4 16.10 -0.16 26.77
N LEU A 5 14.96 -0.69 27.19
CA LEU A 5 13.86 -1.04 26.31
C LEU A 5 13.27 0.27 25.75
N ILE A 6 13.38 0.46 24.44
CA ILE A 6 12.65 1.52 23.73
C ILE A 6 11.21 1.03 23.60
N HIS A 7 10.30 1.65 24.35
CA HIS A 7 8.87 1.49 24.14
C HIS A 7 8.53 1.98 22.74
N GLY A 8 8.14 1.04 21.87
CA GLY A 8 7.53 1.33 20.57
C GLY A 8 6.30 2.20 20.78
N SER A 9 6.33 3.40 20.24
CA SER A 9 5.24 4.35 20.30
C SER A 9 4.08 3.83 19.45
N ASN A 10 2.97 3.50 20.12
CA ASN A 10 1.67 3.35 19.50
C ASN A 10 1.30 4.66 18.79
N PHE A 11 1.29 4.65 17.46
CA PHE A 11 0.62 5.69 16.67
C PHE A 11 -0.70 5.13 16.11
N PRO A 12 -1.84 5.49 16.71
CA PRO A 12 -3.08 5.57 15.99
C PRO A 12 -3.42 7.06 15.84
N HIS A 13 -2.91 7.74 14.80
CA HIS A 13 -3.48 9.03 14.42
C HIS A 13 -4.77 8.76 13.63
N LEU A 14 -5.77 8.25 14.35
CA LEU A 14 -7.12 8.08 13.83
C LEU A 14 -7.79 9.47 13.84
N SER A 15 -7.66 10.20 12.74
CA SER A 15 -8.33 11.48 12.50
C SER A 15 -9.82 11.27 12.18
N TYR A 16 -10.59 10.75 13.15
CA TYR A 16 -12.04 10.66 13.04
C TYR A 16 -12.68 12.04 13.25
N LEU A 17 -13.43 12.52 12.26
CA LEU A 17 -14.32 13.66 12.45
C LEU A 17 -15.73 13.22 12.03
N LYS A 18 -16.60 13.03 13.02
CA LYS A 18 -18.02 12.68 12.87
C LYS A 18 -18.25 11.35 12.12
N ALA A 19 -18.60 10.31 12.88
CA ALA A 19 -19.25 9.11 12.37
C ALA A 19 -20.71 9.15 12.79
N THR A 20 -21.66 8.99 11.86
CA THR A 20 -22.99 8.53 12.24
C THR A 20 -22.90 7.06 12.62
N SER A 21 -23.79 6.54 13.46
CA SER A 21 -23.75 5.13 13.90
C SER A 21 -23.83 4.11 12.75
N THR A 22 -24.11 4.57 11.53
CA THR A 22 -24.32 3.78 10.33
C THR A 22 -23.10 3.71 9.40
N LEU A 23 -22.23 4.73 9.39
CA LEU A 23 -21.04 4.78 8.54
C LEU A 23 -19.80 5.14 9.34
N GLU A 24 -18.71 4.43 9.07
CA GLU A 24 -17.37 4.75 9.54
C GLU A 24 -16.49 5.09 8.34
N ILE A 25 -15.63 6.10 8.47
CA ILE A 25 -14.63 6.44 7.46
C ILE A 25 -13.26 6.51 8.11
N ARG A 26 -12.23 6.03 7.39
CA ARG A 26 -10.85 6.12 7.82
C ARG A 26 -9.90 6.29 6.64
N GLN A 27 -8.76 6.91 6.91
CA GLN A 27 -7.60 6.82 6.05
C GLN A 27 -6.84 5.53 6.38
N GLU A 28 -6.53 4.73 5.37
CA GLU A 28 -5.73 3.53 5.56
C GLU A 28 -4.28 3.90 5.90
N PRO A 29 -3.61 3.15 6.79
CA PRO A 29 -2.29 3.52 7.31
C PRO A 29 -1.15 3.32 6.31
N ARG A 30 -1.43 2.72 5.13
CA ARG A 30 -0.43 2.43 4.10
C ARG A 30 -0.95 2.82 2.73
N ALA A 31 -0.08 3.41 1.92
CA ALA A 31 -0.38 3.66 0.52
C ALA A 31 -0.49 2.34 -0.27
N VAL A 32 -1.42 2.32 -1.22
CA VAL A 32 -1.76 1.14 -2.03
C VAL A 32 -1.27 1.34 -3.46
N TYR A 33 -0.60 0.33 -4.03
CA TYR A 33 -0.14 0.37 -5.41
C TYR A 33 -1.32 0.21 -6.38
N ASN A 34 -1.58 1.22 -7.19
CA ASN A 34 -2.57 1.17 -8.25
C ASN A 34 -1.90 0.74 -9.57
N LYS A 35 -2.29 -0.43 -10.07
CA LYS A 35 -1.75 -0.98 -11.32
C LYS A 35 -2.12 -0.17 -12.56
N GLN A 36 -3.22 0.58 -12.55
CA GLN A 36 -3.68 1.36 -13.70
C GLN A 36 -2.82 2.62 -13.89
N THR A 37 -2.44 3.28 -12.79
CA THR A 37 -1.61 4.49 -12.80
C THR A 37 -0.12 4.18 -12.68
N GLY A 38 0.24 3.00 -12.17
CA GLY A 38 1.62 2.63 -11.89
C GLY A 38 2.21 3.34 -10.67
N GLN A 39 1.37 3.87 -9.79
CA GLN A 39 1.76 4.71 -8.66
C GLN A 39 1.13 4.22 -7.34
N PHE A 40 1.73 4.62 -6.22
CA PHE A 40 1.15 4.42 -4.88
C PHE A 40 0.17 5.54 -4.56
N HIS A 41 -0.99 5.19 -3.99
CA HIS A 41 -2.06 6.12 -3.65
C HIS A 41 -2.44 6.00 -2.17
N VAL A 42 -2.82 7.10 -1.54
CA VAL A 42 -3.53 7.05 -0.27
C VAL A 42 -4.93 6.46 -0.51
N GLN A 43 -5.37 5.58 0.38
CA GLN A 43 -6.70 4.98 0.34
C GLN A 43 -7.54 5.48 1.51
N LEU A 44 -8.75 5.93 1.22
CA LEU A 44 -9.81 6.09 2.21
C LEU A 44 -10.75 4.89 2.13
N THR A 45 -11.21 4.42 3.27
CA THR A 45 -12.20 3.35 3.38
C THR A 45 -13.40 3.86 4.16
N CYS A 46 -14.59 3.61 3.62
CA CYS A 46 -15.86 3.89 4.26
C CYS A 46 -16.63 2.58 4.44
N ILE A 47 -17.05 2.29 5.66
CA ILE A 47 -17.64 1.03 6.08
C ILE A 47 -19.10 1.29 6.49
N SER A 48 -20.02 0.52 5.93
CA SER A 48 -21.44 0.50 6.29
C SER A 48 -21.74 -0.59 7.31
N HIS A 49 -22.11 -0.22 8.54
CA HIS A 49 -22.30 -1.19 9.63
C HIS A 49 -23.64 -1.94 9.59
N HIS A 50 -24.57 -1.56 8.71
CA HIS A 50 -25.93 -2.12 8.69
C HIS A 50 -26.32 -2.84 7.38
N GLY A 51 -25.38 -3.14 6.49
CA GLY A 51 -25.64 -4.02 5.33
C GLY A 51 -26.65 -3.51 4.28
N THR A 52 -27.17 -2.29 4.44
CA THR A 52 -28.22 -1.72 3.58
C THR A 52 -27.67 -0.73 2.55
N THR A 53 -26.43 -0.26 2.73
CA THR A 53 -25.79 0.70 1.84
C THR A 53 -25.28 -0.02 0.59
N ARG A 54 -25.90 0.25 -0.56
CA ARG A 54 -25.45 -0.34 -1.84
C ARG A 54 -24.35 0.47 -2.51
N ALA A 55 -24.26 1.75 -2.19
CA ALA A 55 -23.30 2.67 -2.76
C ALA A 55 -23.10 3.87 -1.82
N VAL A 56 -21.93 4.47 -1.91
CA VAL A 56 -21.62 5.74 -1.26
C VAL A 56 -21.19 6.76 -2.29
N ILE A 57 -21.35 8.03 -1.93
CA ILE A 57 -20.77 9.15 -2.64
C ILE A 57 -19.70 9.79 -1.76
N TRP A 58 -18.58 10.10 -2.37
CA TRP A 58 -17.49 10.80 -1.69
C TRP A 58 -17.55 12.27 -2.05
N THR A 59 -17.23 13.14 -1.11
CA THR A 59 -17.03 14.57 -1.37
C THR A 59 -15.63 14.96 -0.95
N ASN A 60 -14.89 15.60 -1.85
CA ASN A 60 -13.55 16.08 -1.55
C ASN A 60 -13.58 17.46 -0.84
N PRO A 61 -12.42 17.96 -0.36
CA PRO A 61 -12.35 19.25 0.32
C PRO A 61 -12.77 20.46 -0.53
N LEU A 62 -12.86 20.29 -1.86
CA LEU A 62 -13.31 21.32 -2.79
C LEU A 62 -14.82 21.26 -3.08
N GLY A 63 -15.54 20.31 -2.47
CA GLY A 63 -16.97 20.08 -2.70
C GLY A 63 -17.30 19.25 -3.94
N HIS A 64 -16.30 18.67 -4.62
CA HIS A 64 -16.53 17.82 -5.78
C HIS A 64 -16.92 16.40 -5.35
N GLN A 65 -17.92 15.85 -6.02
CA GLN A 65 -18.35 14.47 -5.84
C GLN A 65 -17.41 13.51 -6.57
N LEU A 66 -16.99 12.46 -5.87
CA LEU A 66 -16.11 11.41 -6.38
C LEU A 66 -16.79 10.04 -6.24
N ASN A 67 -16.49 9.15 -7.18
CA ASN A 67 -16.93 7.76 -7.13
C ASN A 67 -15.91 6.92 -6.36
N SER A 68 -16.38 5.87 -5.68
CA SER A 68 -15.51 4.84 -5.12
C SER A 68 -14.64 4.21 -6.22
N SER A 69 -13.36 4.03 -5.92
CA SER A 69 -12.41 3.33 -6.80
C SER A 69 -12.63 1.82 -6.78
N SER A 70 -13.08 1.27 -5.65
CA SER A 70 -13.55 -0.11 -5.55
C SER A 70 -14.53 -0.25 -4.37
N SER A 71 -15.25 -1.37 -4.34
CA SER A 71 -16.11 -1.75 -3.22
C SER A 71 -16.08 -3.25 -3.03
N ASP A 72 -16.16 -3.70 -1.78
CA ASP A 72 -16.24 -5.11 -1.41
C ASP A 72 -17.19 -5.26 -0.21
N GLY A 73 -18.36 -5.84 -0.46
CA GLY A 73 -19.44 -5.87 0.52
C GLY A 73 -19.84 -4.48 0.98
N ASP A 74 -19.74 -4.24 2.30
CA ASP A 74 -20.04 -2.97 2.96
C ASP A 74 -18.86 -1.99 3.01
N GLU A 75 -17.72 -2.34 2.43
CA GLU A 75 -16.54 -1.48 2.36
C GLU A 75 -16.44 -0.78 1.00
N PHE A 76 -16.42 0.54 1.02
CA PHE A 76 -16.24 1.40 -0.14
C PHE A 76 -14.88 2.07 -0.04
N ARG A 77 -14.09 2.02 -1.11
CA ARG A 77 -12.70 2.51 -1.10
C ARG A 77 -12.53 3.61 -2.13
N LEU A 78 -11.83 4.68 -1.73
CA LEU A 78 -11.44 5.79 -2.61
C LEU A 78 -9.91 5.91 -2.62
N LEU A 79 -9.31 5.81 -3.81
CA LEU A 79 -7.90 6.10 -4.03
C LEU A 79 -7.73 7.57 -4.36
N LEU A 80 -6.93 8.27 -3.56
CA LEU A 80 -6.61 9.68 -3.78
C LEU A 80 -5.41 9.79 -4.74
N PRO A 81 -5.51 10.55 -5.84
CA PRO A 81 -4.36 10.81 -6.70
C PRO A 81 -3.32 11.67 -5.97
N ASN A 82 -2.04 11.48 -6.32
CA ASN A 82 -0.97 12.36 -5.84
C ASN A 82 -0.78 13.54 -6.82
N PRO A 83 -0.60 14.77 -6.32
CA PRO A 83 -0.59 15.16 -4.91
C PRO A 83 -1.99 15.15 -4.28
N VAL A 84 -2.07 14.70 -3.02
CA VAL A 84 -3.32 14.65 -2.26
C VAL A 84 -3.72 16.06 -1.83
N THR A 85 -5.01 16.39 -1.95
CA THR A 85 -5.57 17.65 -1.45
C THR A 85 -5.83 17.52 0.04
N SER A 86 -5.23 18.38 0.87
CA SER A 86 -5.52 18.40 2.31
C SER A 86 -6.95 18.85 2.57
N GLY A 87 -7.57 18.26 3.60
CA GLY A 87 -8.85 18.74 4.11
C GLY A 87 -9.81 17.61 4.45
N LEU A 88 -11.06 18.00 4.66
CA LEU A 88 -12.13 17.09 5.05
C LEU A 88 -12.67 16.36 3.81
N TYR A 89 -12.61 15.03 3.86
CA TYR A 89 -13.27 14.16 2.91
C TYR A 89 -14.49 13.56 3.58
N ASP A 90 -15.63 13.60 2.88
CA ASP A 90 -16.88 13.05 3.37
C ASP A 90 -17.24 11.79 2.59
N CYS A 91 -17.73 10.78 3.29
CA CYS A 91 -18.42 9.64 2.72
C CYS A 91 -19.89 9.69 3.14
N CYS A 92 -20.79 9.49 2.19
CA CYS A 92 -22.22 9.47 2.48
C CYS A 92 -22.92 8.34 1.76
N ALA A 93 -23.85 7.68 2.46
CA ALA A 93 -24.68 6.64 1.86
C ALA A 93 -25.57 7.26 0.77
N LEU A 94 -25.57 6.63 -0.40
CA LEU A 94 -26.33 7.11 -1.55
C LEU A 94 -27.78 6.61 -1.47
N ALA A 95 -28.73 7.54 -1.37
CA ALA A 95 -30.15 7.25 -1.40
C ALA A 95 -30.63 6.90 -2.84
N PRO A 96 -31.81 6.27 -3.02
CA PRO A 96 -32.31 5.88 -4.34
C PRO A 96 -32.49 7.04 -5.34
N ASN A 97 -32.76 8.25 -4.83
CA ASN A 97 -32.83 9.49 -5.59
C ASN A 97 -31.44 10.10 -5.88
N LYS A 98 -30.35 9.37 -5.62
CA LYS A 98 -28.94 9.78 -5.78
C LYS A 98 -28.52 10.97 -4.92
N THR A 99 -29.23 11.23 -3.82
CA THR A 99 -28.80 12.25 -2.85
C THR A 99 -28.04 11.61 -1.70
N CYS A 100 -27.17 12.39 -1.06
CA CYS A 100 -26.55 12.02 0.19
C CYS A 100 -27.63 11.92 1.29
N LEU A 101 -27.68 10.78 1.99
CA LEU A 101 -28.49 10.63 3.18
C LEU A 101 -27.71 11.20 4.38
N GLU A 102 -28.00 12.44 4.80
CA GLU A 102 -27.20 13.13 5.84
C GLU A 102 -27.09 12.35 7.16
N SER A 103 -28.11 11.57 7.53
CA SER A 103 -28.10 10.70 8.71
C SER A 103 -27.14 9.51 8.60
N SER A 104 -26.54 9.30 7.44
CA SER A 104 -25.55 8.27 7.10
C SER A 104 -24.39 8.93 6.37
N SER A 105 -23.67 9.79 7.07
CA SER A 105 -22.48 10.49 6.58
C SER A 105 -21.36 10.39 7.61
N ALA A 106 -20.12 10.29 7.12
CA ALA A 106 -18.94 10.28 7.97
C ALA A 106 -17.81 11.06 7.30
N SER A 107 -16.96 11.70 8.10
CA SER A 107 -15.86 12.52 7.58
C SER A 107 -14.48 12.12 8.11
N VAL A 108 -13.45 12.32 7.29
CA VAL A 108 -12.05 12.10 7.67
C VAL A 108 -11.21 13.29 7.25
N LEU A 109 -10.34 13.76 8.15
CA LEU A 109 -9.36 14.78 7.82
C LEU A 109 -8.11 14.12 7.25
N VAL A 110 -7.74 14.54 6.04
CA VAL A 110 -6.53 14.09 5.34
C VAL A 110 -5.52 15.24 5.32
N ASP A 111 -4.32 14.96 5.83
CA ASP A 111 -3.18 15.88 5.78
C ASP A 111 -2.27 15.50 4.60
N ASN A 112 -1.90 16.48 3.75
CA ASN A 112 -1.07 16.22 2.59
C ASN A 112 0.38 15.87 2.93
N VAL A 113 0.94 16.36 4.04
CA VAL A 113 2.30 16.02 4.48
C VAL A 113 2.33 14.56 4.90
N ASP A 114 1.38 14.14 5.73
CA ASP A 114 1.25 12.74 6.15
C ASP A 114 0.99 11.84 4.94
N ALA A 115 0.07 12.23 4.05
CA ALA A 115 -0.22 11.50 2.81
C ALA A 115 1.03 11.37 1.91
N SER A 116 1.78 12.45 1.74
CA SER A 116 3.00 12.45 0.94
C SER A 116 4.07 11.56 1.57
N PHE A 117 4.20 11.60 2.89
CA PHE A 117 5.13 10.73 3.62
C PHE A 117 4.77 9.25 3.46
N MET A 118 3.48 8.89 3.58
CA MET A 118 3.01 7.52 3.36
C MET A 118 3.34 6.98 1.97
N VAL A 119 3.17 7.82 0.93
CA VAL A 119 3.52 7.45 -0.45
C VAL A 119 5.03 7.25 -0.59
N MET A 120 5.84 8.18 -0.08
CA MET A 120 7.30 8.07 -0.11
C MET A 120 7.80 6.81 0.62
N GLU A 121 7.24 6.51 1.79
CA GLU A 121 7.59 5.30 2.55
C GLU A 121 7.25 4.02 1.77
N ALA A 122 6.07 3.97 1.14
CA ALA A 122 5.65 2.84 0.34
C ALA A 122 6.55 2.64 -0.89
N GLU A 123 6.89 3.71 -1.59
CA GLU A 123 7.83 3.68 -2.73
C GLU A 123 9.23 3.23 -2.30
N HIS A 124 9.71 3.74 -1.17
CA HIS A 124 11.01 3.35 -0.63
C HIS A 124 11.03 1.87 -0.25
N SER A 125 10.01 1.39 0.45
CA SER A 125 9.87 -0.01 0.83
C SER A 125 9.82 -0.94 -0.39
N ASP A 126 9.05 -0.57 -1.43
CA ASP A 126 8.98 -1.33 -2.67
C ASP A 126 10.32 -1.37 -3.41
N ARG A 127 11.05 -0.25 -3.43
CA ARG A 127 12.39 -0.18 -4.02
C ARG A 127 13.37 -1.12 -3.30
N LEU A 128 13.35 -1.15 -1.97
CA LEU A 128 14.19 -2.06 -1.17
C LEU A 128 13.87 -3.51 -1.50
N LYS A 129 12.59 -3.91 -1.52
CA LYS A 129 12.18 -5.28 -1.88
C LYS A 129 12.66 -5.69 -3.27
N ARG A 130 12.57 -4.80 -4.26
CA ARG A 130 13.08 -5.06 -5.62
C ARG A 130 14.60 -5.21 -5.64
N MET A 131 15.30 -4.46 -4.81
CA MET A 131 16.75 -4.54 -4.69
C MET A 131 17.18 -5.86 -4.04
N ASP A 132 16.52 -6.28 -2.96
CA ASP A 132 16.76 -7.57 -2.29
C ASP A 132 16.51 -8.74 -3.24
N ALA A 133 15.42 -8.69 -4.01
CA ALA A 133 15.11 -9.70 -5.01
C ALA A 133 16.18 -9.78 -6.12
N LYS A 134 16.72 -8.63 -6.55
CA LYS A 134 17.84 -8.57 -7.50
C LYS A 134 19.13 -9.14 -6.91
N PHE A 135 19.45 -8.81 -5.67
CA PHE A 135 20.62 -9.35 -4.98
C PHE A 135 20.52 -10.87 -4.80
N SER A 136 19.36 -11.38 -4.39
CA SER A 136 19.12 -12.83 -4.30
C SER A 136 19.36 -13.50 -5.64
N LYS A 137 18.78 -12.97 -6.71
CA LYS A 137 18.95 -13.51 -8.06
C LYS A 137 20.41 -13.48 -8.52
N MET A 138 21.12 -12.37 -8.29
CA MET A 138 22.53 -12.23 -8.64
C MET A 138 23.40 -13.23 -7.86
N ASN A 139 23.11 -13.44 -6.58
CA ASN A 139 23.81 -14.42 -5.75
C ASN A 139 23.58 -15.85 -6.24
N ASP A 140 22.35 -16.19 -6.64
CA ASP A 140 22.03 -17.49 -7.22
C ASP A 140 22.77 -17.71 -8.54
N GLU A 141 22.77 -16.70 -9.42
CA GLU A 141 23.53 -16.72 -10.70
C GLU A 141 25.04 -16.87 -10.46
N GLN A 142 25.59 -16.14 -9.48
CA GLN A 142 27.00 -16.24 -9.11
C GLN A 142 27.36 -17.65 -8.59
N SER A 143 26.49 -18.26 -7.78
CA SER A 143 26.67 -19.62 -7.26
C SER A 143 26.74 -20.64 -8.40
N VAL A 144 25.84 -20.53 -9.38
CA VAL A 144 25.83 -21.40 -10.57
C VAL A 144 27.10 -21.23 -11.40
N LEU A 145 27.55 -19.99 -11.64
CA LEU A 145 28.79 -19.73 -12.38
C LEU A 145 30.02 -20.31 -11.68
N LEU A 146 30.10 -20.17 -10.35
CA LEU A 146 31.20 -20.75 -9.58
C LEU A 146 31.20 -22.28 -9.65
N GLN A 147 30.03 -22.91 -9.59
CA GLN A 147 29.92 -24.36 -9.72
C GLN A 147 30.39 -24.83 -11.10
N ASN A 148 29.93 -24.18 -12.17
CA ASN A 148 30.34 -24.52 -13.55
C ASN A 148 31.85 -24.38 -13.73
N LEU A 149 32.45 -23.28 -13.26
CA LEU A 149 33.90 -23.06 -13.32
C LEU A 149 34.67 -24.12 -12.53
N ASN A 150 34.15 -24.56 -11.39
CA ASN A 150 34.78 -25.62 -10.60
C ASN A 150 34.72 -26.97 -11.33
N ASP A 151 33.59 -27.28 -11.96
CA ASP A 151 33.39 -28.51 -12.72
C ASP A 151 34.27 -28.54 -13.99
N GLU A 152 34.37 -27.42 -14.72
CA GLU A 152 35.28 -27.26 -15.86
C GLU A 152 36.75 -27.43 -15.44
N ASN A 153 37.17 -26.77 -14.35
CA ASN A 153 38.53 -26.90 -13.83
C ASN A 153 38.87 -28.34 -13.43
N LYS A 154 37.90 -29.06 -12.85
CA LYS A 154 38.06 -30.47 -12.53
C LYS A 154 38.24 -31.31 -13.80
N GLY A 155 37.45 -31.06 -14.84
CA GLY A 155 37.58 -31.73 -16.13
C GLY A 155 38.93 -31.47 -16.79
N LEU A 156 39.41 -30.22 -16.80
CA LEU A 156 40.71 -29.86 -17.36
C LEU A 156 41.88 -30.53 -16.62
N LYS A 157 41.83 -30.59 -15.28
CA LYS A 157 42.86 -31.30 -14.49
C LYS A 157 42.94 -32.78 -14.85
N GLN A 158 41.80 -33.45 -15.00
CA GLN A 158 41.76 -34.86 -15.39
C GLN A 158 42.35 -35.09 -16.79
N GLN A 159 42.07 -34.20 -17.74
CA GLN A 159 42.66 -34.26 -19.08
C GLN A 159 44.19 -34.09 -19.05
N MET A 160 44.69 -33.13 -18.27
CA MET A 160 46.12 -32.91 -18.10
C MET A 160 46.83 -34.13 -17.49
N GLU A 161 46.27 -34.73 -16.44
CA GLU A 161 46.85 -35.92 -15.79
C GLU A 161 46.91 -37.11 -16.75
N THR A 162 45.89 -37.28 -17.59
CA THR A 162 45.85 -38.34 -18.60
C THR A 162 46.96 -38.16 -19.64
N LEU A 163 47.14 -36.94 -20.17
CA LEU A 163 48.17 -36.63 -21.17
C LEU A 163 49.61 -36.73 -20.64
N GLN A 164 49.82 -36.62 -19.32
CA GLN A 164 51.13 -36.79 -18.69
C GLN A 164 51.48 -38.25 -18.38
N SER A 165 50.52 -39.16 -18.52
CA SER A 165 50.68 -40.59 -18.25
C SER A 165 50.92 -41.45 -19.50
N GLU A 166 50.88 -40.83 -20.69
CA GLU A 166 51.28 -41.40 -21.99
C GLU A 166 52.72 -41.04 -22.35
#